data_AF-A0A6A6DGY7-F1
#
_entry.id   AF-A0A6A6DGY7-F1
#
_cell.length_a   1.000
_cell.length_b   1.000
_cell.length_c   1.000
_cell.angle_alpha   90.00
_cell.angle_beta   90.00
_cell.angle_gamma   90.00
#
_symmetry.space_group_name_H-M   'P 1'
#
loop_
_entity.id
_entity.type
_entity.pdbx_description
1 polymer ?
#
loop_
_entity_poly.entity_id
_entity_poly.type
_entity_poly.pdbx_seq_one_letter_code
_entity_poly.pdbx_strand_id
1 'polypeptide(L)'
;ILNKHVKNKPCSRRPKKVTPEKTQEVLDAVEKNRYGRELSTEALASKARLSTNCVWFILRSKGLRKTKPTQKPGLTEAMKDAHLRFTLCYRH
;
A
#
# COMPACT_ATOMS: atom_id res chain seq x y z
N ILE A 1 -16.25 39.52 -8.78
CA ILE A 1 -16.34 39.15 -7.35
C ILE A 1 -17.68 38.46 -7.13
N LEU A 2 -17.77 37.12 -7.12
CA LEU A 2 -19.04 36.41 -6.83
C LEU A 2 -18.87 34.89 -6.61
N ASN A 3 -18.13 34.43 -5.58
CA ASN A 3 -17.96 32.97 -5.37
C ASN A 3 -18.12 32.49 -3.92
N LYS A 4 -18.43 33.36 -2.96
CA LYS A 4 -18.53 32.97 -1.54
C LYS A 4 -19.90 32.36 -1.18
N HIS A 5 -20.97 32.76 -1.87
CA HIS A 5 -22.35 32.30 -1.61
C HIS A 5 -22.75 31.05 -2.40
N VAL A 6 -22.01 30.71 -3.46
CA VAL A 6 -22.25 29.53 -4.30
C VAL A 6 -21.54 28.28 -3.75
N LYS A 7 -20.44 28.46 -3.01
CA LYS A 7 -19.69 27.35 -2.42
C LYS A 7 -20.35 26.88 -1.14
N ASN A 8 -20.89 25.66 -1.15
CA ASN A 8 -21.40 25.01 0.04
C ASN A 8 -20.32 24.93 1.13
N LYS A 9 -20.66 25.37 2.34
CA LYS A 9 -19.81 25.23 3.52
C LYS A 9 -19.61 23.74 3.82
N PRO A 10 -18.41 23.29 4.22
CA PRO A 10 -18.21 21.92 4.66
C PRO A 10 -19.16 21.61 5.83
N CYS A 11 -20.00 20.59 5.66
CA CYS A 11 -20.90 20.14 6.72
C CYS A 11 -20.10 19.46 7.84
N SER A 12 -20.51 19.64 9.09
CA SER A 12 -20.00 18.89 10.23
C SER A 12 -20.41 17.43 10.12
N ARG A 13 -19.60 16.62 9.42
CA ARG A 13 -19.81 15.17 9.33
C ARG A 13 -19.36 14.51 10.63
N ARG A 14 -19.90 13.32 10.88
CA ARG A 14 -19.43 12.44 11.96
C ARG A 14 -17.92 12.18 11.79
N PRO A 15 -17.10 12.30 12.85
CA PRO A 15 -15.68 11.99 12.79
C PRO A 15 -15.48 10.53 12.36
N LYS A 16 -14.54 10.32 11.42
CA LYS A 16 -14.23 8.99 10.91
C LYS A 16 -13.26 8.30 11.88
N LYS A 17 -13.51 7.02 12.15
CA LYS A 17 -12.56 6.15 12.88
C LYS A 17 -11.28 5.90 12.10
N VAL A 18 -11.35 5.94 10.76
CA VAL A 18 -10.20 5.84 9.87
C VAL A 18 -9.58 7.22 9.70
N THR A 19 -8.53 7.48 10.48
CA THR A 19 -7.69 8.67 10.34
C THR A 19 -6.68 8.48 9.20
N PRO A 20 -6.10 9.58 8.65
CA PRO A 20 -5.01 9.47 7.68
C PRO A 20 -3.81 8.70 8.24
N GLU A 21 -3.51 8.85 9.53
CA GLU A 21 -2.46 8.10 10.23
C GLU A 21 -2.70 6.59 10.19
N LYS A 22 -3.93 6.15 10.50
CA LYS A 22 -4.31 4.73 10.41
C LYS A 22 -4.26 4.19 8.99
N THR A 23 -4.56 5.05 8.02
CA THR A 23 -4.43 4.69 6.61
C THR A 23 -2.98 4.45 6.25
N GLN A 24 -2.08 5.32 6.71
CA GLN A 24 -0.64 5.18 6.47
C GLN A 24 -0.06 3.96 7.19
N GLU A 25 -0.46 3.69 8.44
CA GLU A 25 -0.03 2.51 9.20
C GLU A 25 -0.34 1.19 8.45
N VAL A 26 -1.53 1.09 7.84
CA VAL A 26 -1.91 -0.06 7.01
C VAL A 26 -1.03 -0.16 5.75
N LEU A 27 -0.74 0.97 5.10
CA LEU A 27 0.09 0.98 3.89
C LEU A 27 1.55 0.62 4.19
N ASP A 28 2.13 1.20 5.23
CA ASP A 28 3.48 0.91 5.69
C ASP A 28 3.64 -0.58 6.01
N ALA A 29 2.63 -1.19 6.65
CA ALA A 29 2.63 -2.61 6.95
C ALA A 29 2.61 -3.50 5.69
N VAL A 30 1.94 -3.06 4.62
CA VAL A 30 1.88 -3.77 3.33
C VAL A 30 3.16 -3.58 2.53
N GLU A 31 3.71 -2.36 2.52
CA GLU A 31 4.85 -1.97 1.69
C GLU A 31 6.20 -2.37 2.28
N LYS A 32 6.28 -2.56 3.61
CA LYS A 32 7.52 -2.87 4.33
C LYS A 32 8.35 -3.97 3.68
N ASN A 33 7.75 -5.12 3.37
CA ASN A 33 8.44 -6.32 2.90
C ASN A 33 7.54 -7.17 1.98
N ARG A 34 8.12 -8.16 1.28
CA ARG A 34 7.37 -9.18 0.52
C ARG A 34 6.23 -9.79 1.33
N TYR A 35 6.52 -10.23 2.56
CA TYR A 35 5.53 -10.83 3.46
C TYR A 35 4.36 -9.88 3.76
N GLY A 36 4.59 -8.56 3.81
CA GLY A 36 3.55 -7.56 4.05
C GLY A 36 2.45 -7.58 2.98
N ARG A 37 2.84 -7.81 1.72
CA ARG A 37 1.91 -7.94 0.59
C ARG A 37 1.10 -9.24 0.60
N GLU A 38 1.59 -10.25 1.30
CA GLU A 38 0.97 -11.57 1.42
C GLU A 38 0.06 -11.66 2.66
N LEU A 39 0.07 -10.66 3.54
CA LEU A 39 -0.77 -10.64 4.75
C LEU A 39 -2.27 -10.57 4.42
N SER A 40 -3.06 -11.26 5.23
CA SER A 40 -4.51 -11.15 5.18
C SER A 40 -4.99 -9.79 5.71
N THR A 41 -6.19 -9.39 5.29
CA THR A 41 -6.86 -8.19 5.83
C THR A 41 -7.08 -8.28 7.33
N GLU A 42 -7.25 -9.49 7.87
CA GLU A 42 -7.41 -9.74 9.30
C GLU A 42 -6.11 -9.48 10.08
N ALA A 43 -4.97 -9.97 9.57
CA ALA A 43 -3.68 -9.72 10.18
C ALA A 43 -3.33 -8.22 10.19
N LEU A 44 -3.65 -7.51 9.10
CA LEU A 44 -3.49 -6.06 9.01
C LEU A 44 -4.45 -5.31 9.95
N ALA A 45 -5.69 -5.79 10.09
CA ALA A 45 -6.69 -5.22 10.99
C ALA A 45 -6.28 -5.33 12.46
N SER A 46 -5.74 -6.47 12.87
CA SER A 46 -5.18 -6.68 14.21
C SER A 46 -4.06 -5.68 14.53
N LYS A 47 -3.13 -5.46 13.58
CA LYS A 47 -2.04 -4.48 13.73
C LYS A 47 -2.57 -3.05 13.85
N ALA A 48 -3.41 -2.63 12.92
CA ALA A 48 -3.92 -1.25 12.86
C ALA A 48 -5.05 -0.95 13.88
N ARG A 49 -5.55 -1.97 14.60
CA ARG A 49 -6.72 -1.90 15.49
C ARG A 49 -7.97 -1.37 14.79
N LEU A 50 -8.19 -1.84 13.56
CA LEU A 50 -9.36 -1.52 12.73
C LEU A 50 -10.21 -2.78 12.51
N SER A 51 -11.43 -2.60 11.99
CA SER A 51 -12.18 -3.76 11.48
C SER A 51 -11.63 -4.22 10.13
N THR A 52 -11.73 -5.53 9.85
CA THR A 52 -11.29 -6.14 8.60
C THR A 52 -11.86 -5.46 7.35
N ASN A 53 -13.15 -5.08 7.40
CA ASN A 53 -13.81 -4.36 6.31
C ASN A 53 -13.21 -2.96 6.09
N CYS A 54 -12.86 -2.23 7.16
CA CYS A 54 -12.23 -0.91 7.01
C CYS A 54 -10.88 -1.03 6.30
N VAL A 55 -10.07 -2.02 6.69
CA VAL A 55 -8.78 -2.29 6.02
C VAL A 55 -8.99 -2.62 4.55
N TRP A 56 -9.97 -3.46 4.22
CA TRP A 56 -10.29 -3.78 2.83
C TRP A 56 -10.68 -2.54 2.00
N PHE A 57 -11.52 -1.65 2.55
CA PHE A 57 -11.88 -0.39 1.89
C PHE A 57 -10.68 0.53 1.71
N ILE A 58 -9.78 0.62 2.70
CA ILE A 58 -8.54 1.39 2.61
C ILE A 58 -7.70 0.87 1.44
N LEU A 59 -7.41 -0.43 1.40
CA LEU A 59 -6.59 -1.05 0.35
C LEU A 59 -7.20 -0.83 -1.04
N ARG A 60 -8.52 -1.04 -1.17
CA ARG A 60 -9.24 -0.82 -2.44
C ARG A 60 -9.21 0.64 -2.88
N SER A 61 -9.36 1.59 -1.95
CA SER A 61 -9.31 3.03 -2.25
C SER A 61 -7.93 3.47 -2.75
N LYS A 62 -6.88 2.75 -2.37
CA LYS A 62 -5.49 2.96 -2.79
C LYS A 62 -5.11 2.16 -4.04
N GLY A 63 -6.06 1.45 -4.64
CA GLY A 63 -5.83 0.66 -5.86
C GLY A 63 -5.12 -0.68 -5.63
N LEU A 64 -4.90 -1.09 -4.39
CA LEU A 64 -4.26 -2.37 -4.07
C LEU A 64 -5.24 -3.52 -4.30
N ARG A 65 -4.77 -4.57 -4.99
CA ARG A 65 -5.55 -5.74 -5.34
C ARG A 65 -4.88 -7.01 -4.83
N LYS A 66 -5.69 -7.99 -4.43
CA LYS A 66 -5.21 -9.34 -4.13
C LYS A 66 -4.59 -9.92 -5.41
N THR A 67 -3.30 -10.19 -5.35
CA THR A 67 -2.52 -10.70 -6.48
C THR A 67 -1.78 -11.95 -6.02
N LYS A 68 -1.68 -12.97 -6.88
CA LYS A 68 -0.88 -14.16 -6.57
C LYS A 68 0.59 -13.75 -6.41
N PRO A 69 1.32 -14.31 -5.43
CA PRO A 69 2.73 -13.97 -5.26
C PRO A 69 3.53 -14.40 -6.50
N THR A 70 4.35 -13.50 -7.03
CA THR A 70 5.31 -13.84 -8.08
C THR A 70 6.60 -14.32 -7.41
N GLN A 71 6.97 -15.58 -7.65
CA GLN A 71 8.24 -16.11 -7.18
C GLN A 71 9.35 -15.75 -8.19
N LYS A 72 10.37 -15.04 -7.73
CA LYS A 72 11.58 -14.83 -8.53
C LYS A 72 12.44 -16.09 -8.45
N PRO A 73 13.17 -16.44 -9.52
CA PRO A 73 14.15 -17.52 -9.45
C PRO A 73 15.18 -17.20 -8.36
N GLY A 74 15.52 -18.21 -7.54
CA GLY A 74 16.40 -18.08 -6.38
C GLY A 74 17.86 -17.88 -6.77
N LEU A 75 18.20 -16.76 -7.40
CA LEU A 75 19.57 -16.43 -7.79
C LEU A 75 20.42 -16.17 -6.55
N THR A 76 21.62 -16.75 -6.54
CA THR A 76 22.68 -16.39 -5.60
C THR A 76 23.18 -14.97 -5.88
N GLU A 77 23.83 -14.34 -4.90
CA GLU A 77 24.41 -13.00 -5.07
C GLU A 77 25.43 -12.95 -6.20
N ALA A 78 26.28 -13.98 -6.32
CA ALA A 78 27.25 -14.08 -7.42
C ALA A 78 26.59 -14.06 -8.80
N MET A 79 25.44 -14.72 -8.97
CA MET A 79 24.68 -14.71 -10.23
C MET A 79 24.09 -13.32 -10.51
N LYS A 80 23.59 -12.63 -9.49
CA LYS A 80 23.05 -11.27 -9.63
C LYS A 80 24.15 -10.29 -10.06
N ASP A 81 25.33 -10.39 -9.47
CA ASP A 81 26.48 -9.56 -9.82
C ASP A 81 26.96 -9.82 -11.25
N ALA A 82 27.04 -11.09 -11.65
CA ALA A 82 27.39 -11.46 -13.01
C ALA A 82 26.39 -10.89 -14.03
N HIS A 83 25.08 -11.03 -13.76
CA HIS A 83 24.03 -10.46 -14.59
C HIS A 83 24.11 -8.92 -14.66
N LEU A 84 24.36 -8.26 -13.52
CA LEU A 84 24.49 -6.79 -13.47
C LEU A 84 25.71 -6.30 -14.26
N ARG A 85 26.86 -6.98 -14.12
CA ARG A 85 28.07 -6.63 -14.90
C ARG A 85 27.82 -6.77 -16.40
N PHE A 86 27.16 -7.86 -16.80
CA PHE A 86 26.79 -8.07 -18.20
C PHE A 86 25.90 -6.93 -18.72
N THR A 87 24.82 -6.57 -18.02
CA THR A 87 23.92 -5.50 -18.48
C THR A 87 24.59 -4.14 -18.53
N LEU A 88 25.55 -3.86 -17.64
CA LEU A 88 26.31 -2.61 -17.66
C LEU A 88 27.31 -2.55 -18.81
N CYS A 89 28.01 -3.66 -19.12
CA CYS A 89 28.97 -3.72 -20.23
C CYS A 89 28.32 -3.54 -21.60
N TYR A 90 27.08 -3.98 -21.77
CA TYR A 90 26.35 -3.96 -23.05
C TYR A 90 25.20 -2.94 -23.06
N ARG A 91 25.27 -1.93 -22.19
CA ARG A 91 24.30 -0.83 -22.19
C ARG A 91 24.67 0.14 -23.32
N HIS A 92 23.91 0.09 -24.43
CA HIS A 92 23.97 1.09 -25.49
C HIS A 92 23.51 2.48 -25.00
#